data_AF-A0A7W6H911-F1
#
_entry.id   AF-A0A7W6H911-F1
#
_cell.length_a   1.000
_cell.length_b   1.000
_cell.length_c   1.000
_cell.angle_alpha   90.00
_cell.angle_beta   90.00
_cell.angle_gamma   90.00
#
_symmetry.space_group_name_H-M   'P 1'
#
loop_
_entity.id
_entity.type
_entity.pdbx_description
1 polymer ?
#
loop_
_entity_poly.entity_id
_entity_poly.type
_entity_poly.pdbx_seq_one_letter_code
_entity_poly.pdbx_strand_id
1 'polypeptide(L)'
;MPDIYAIAASVNELAQPGIKPKDLIEAVRERHPKASKKNIVRGAFLAVITHADADPDKVAQMHETALSARSTDDEAPVSTKVEKRSQKKPKAAR
;
A
#
# COMPACT_ATOMS: atom_id res chain seq x y z
N MET A 1 5.38 -10.19 18.87
CA MET A 1 5.07 -9.45 17.62
C MET A 1 5.98 -10.02 16.53
N PRO A 2 5.46 -10.48 15.39
CA PRO A 2 6.33 -10.87 14.28
C PRO A 2 7.07 -9.64 13.74
N ASP A 3 8.33 -9.84 13.33
CA ASP A 3 9.19 -8.75 12.87
C ASP A 3 8.75 -8.28 11.48
N ILE A 4 8.29 -7.03 11.40
CA ILE A 4 7.74 -6.44 10.18
C ILE A 4 8.84 -6.21 9.15
N TYR A 5 10.08 -5.95 9.56
CA TYR A 5 11.22 -5.77 8.65
C TYR A 5 11.61 -7.09 7.98
N ALA A 6 11.61 -8.20 8.74
CA ALA A 6 11.85 -9.53 8.18
C ALA A 6 10.76 -9.96 7.18
N ILE A 7 9.50 -9.59 7.46
CA ILE A 7 8.38 -9.80 6.53
C ILE A 7 8.56 -8.93 5.28
N ALA A 8 8.94 -7.67 5.41
CA ALA A 8 9.16 -6.76 4.29
C ALA A 8 10.27 -7.27 3.33
N ALA A 9 11.39 -7.73 3.89
CA ALA A 9 12.46 -8.34 3.11
C ALA A 9 11.96 -9.59 2.35
N SER A 10 11.20 -10.46 3.02
CA SER A 10 10.63 -11.65 2.39
C SER A 10 9.59 -11.32 1.31
N VAL A 11 8.77 -10.29 1.52
CA VAL A 11 7.81 -9.82 0.51
C VAL A 11 8.54 -9.33 -0.72
N ASN A 12 9.64 -8.60 -0.56
CA ASN A 12 10.42 -8.07 -1.68
C ASN A 12 11.09 -9.19 -2.50
N GLU A 13 11.68 -10.18 -1.84
CA GLU A 13 12.27 -11.34 -2.52
C GLU A 13 11.24 -12.16 -3.32
N LEU A 14 10.01 -12.25 -2.80
CA LEU A 14 8.93 -13.04 -3.41
C LEU A 14 8.09 -12.23 -4.41
N ALA A 15 8.19 -10.90 -4.41
CA ALA A 15 7.42 -10.04 -5.29
C ALA A 15 8.01 -10.03 -6.70
N GLN A 16 7.53 -10.94 -7.55
CA GLN A 16 7.87 -10.98 -8.97
C GLN A 16 6.73 -10.38 -9.83
N PRO A 17 7.07 -9.74 -10.97
CA PRO A 17 6.07 -9.27 -11.91
C PRO A 17 5.21 -10.45 -12.43
N GLY A 18 3.89 -10.34 -12.29
CA GLY A 18 2.93 -11.38 -12.70
C GLY A 18 2.42 -12.29 -11.57
N ILE A 19 2.97 -12.20 -10.35
CA ILE A 19 2.43 -12.92 -9.18
C ILE A 19 1.13 -12.28 -8.72
N LYS A 20 0.13 -13.12 -8.42
CA LYS A 20 -1.13 -12.65 -7.82
C LYS A 20 -0.90 -12.29 -6.35
N PRO A 21 -1.56 -11.24 -5.83
CA PRO A 21 -1.42 -10.84 -4.43
C PRO A 21 -1.76 -11.94 -3.42
N LYS A 22 -2.65 -12.88 -3.77
CA LYS A 22 -3.00 -14.00 -2.89
C LYS A 22 -1.84 -14.99 -2.75
N ASP A 23 -1.23 -15.36 -3.88
CA ASP A 23 -0.11 -16.30 -3.93
C ASP A 23 1.11 -15.72 -3.21
N LEU A 24 1.34 -14.40 -3.33
CA LEU A 24 2.36 -13.68 -2.57
C LEU A 24 2.11 -13.77 -1.06
N ILE A 25 0.87 -13.58 -0.61
CA ILE A 25 0.53 -13.66 0.83
C ILE A 25 0.73 -15.08 1.36
N GLU A 26 0.39 -16.11 0.57
CA GLU A 26 0.59 -17.51 0.95
C GLU A 26 2.08 -17.85 1.05
N ALA A 27 2.88 -17.51 0.04
CA ALA A 27 4.34 -17.73 0.05
C ALA A 27 5.03 -17.02 1.25
N VAL A 28 4.60 -15.80 1.59
CA VAL A 28 5.10 -15.09 2.77
C VAL A 28 4.66 -15.79 4.07
N ARG A 29 3.47 -16.37 4.10
CA ARG A 29 2.95 -17.12 5.27
C ARG A 29 3.67 -18.44 5.48
N GLU A 30 4.15 -19.09 4.42
CA GLU A 30 4.97 -20.30 4.52
C GLU A 30 6.30 -20.00 5.23
N ARG A 31 6.95 -18.88 4.89
CA ARG A 31 8.17 -18.43 5.57
C ARG A 31 7.90 -17.85 6.96
N HIS A 32 6.75 -17.19 7.14
CA HIS A 32 6.37 -16.52 8.39
C HIS A 32 5.00 -17.01 8.89
N PRO A 33 4.91 -18.22 9.50
CA PRO A 33 3.62 -18.79 9.91
C PRO A 33 2.93 -17.99 11.02
N LYS A 34 3.68 -17.16 11.76
CA LYS A 34 3.16 -16.25 12.80
C LYS A 34 2.69 -14.90 12.24
N ALA A 35 2.91 -14.63 10.95
CA ALA A 35 2.49 -13.39 10.33
C ALA A 35 0.99 -13.41 10.00
N SER A 36 0.24 -12.52 10.65
CA SER A 36 -1.14 -12.25 10.23
C SER A 36 -1.14 -11.54 8.87
N LYS A 37 -2.25 -11.66 8.13
CA LYS A 37 -2.46 -10.91 6.87
C LYS A 37 -2.18 -9.42 7.00
N LYS A 38 -2.52 -8.82 8.15
CA LYS A 38 -2.25 -7.39 8.43
C LYS A 38 -0.76 -7.08 8.49
N ASN A 39 0.05 -7.98 9.04
CA ASN A 39 1.50 -7.81 9.14
C ASN A 39 2.16 -7.96 7.77
N ILE A 40 1.65 -8.86 6.92
CA ILE A 40 2.11 -9.04 5.54
C ILE A 40 1.82 -7.80 4.71
N VAL A 41 0.60 -7.27 4.77
CA VAL A 41 0.25 -6.02 4.07
C VAL A 41 1.10 -4.85 4.58
N ARG A 42 1.29 -4.72 5.91
CA ARG A 42 2.18 -3.69 6.47
C ARG A 42 3.63 -3.85 6.02
N GLY A 43 4.16 -5.07 5.98
CA GLY A 43 5.50 -5.37 5.48
C GLY A 43 5.66 -5.05 3.99
N ALA A 44 4.63 -5.31 3.18
CA ALA A 44 4.63 -4.94 1.76
C ALA A 44 4.70 -3.42 1.55
N PHE A 45 3.90 -2.65 2.29
CA PHE A 45 3.98 -1.18 2.25
C PHE A 45 5.34 -0.67 2.72
N LEU A 46 5.89 -1.26 3.79
CA LEU A 46 7.21 -0.91 4.29
C LEU A 46 8.27 -1.17 3.22
N ALA A 47 8.24 -2.32 2.54
CA ALA A 47 9.16 -2.66 1.45
C ALA A 47 9.13 -1.63 0.32
N VAL A 48 7.93 -1.19 -0.08
CA VAL A 48 7.76 -0.13 -1.10
C VAL A 48 8.38 1.18 -0.64
N ILE A 49 8.15 1.61 0.60
CA ILE A 49 8.70 2.87 1.13
C ILE A 49 10.22 2.80 1.20
N THR A 50 10.79 1.71 1.73
CA THR A 50 12.23 1.54 1.84
C THR A 50 12.92 1.45 0.47
N HIS A 51 12.25 0.94 -0.56
CA HIS A 51 12.78 0.93 -1.93
C HIS A 51 12.55 2.24 -2.68
N ALA A 52 11.50 2.99 -2.36
CA ALA A 52 11.29 4.32 -2.93
C ALA A 52 12.36 5.32 -2.46
N ASP A 53 12.88 5.16 -1.24
CA ASP A 53 13.98 5.96 -0.71
C ASP A 53 15.34 5.62 -1.36
N ALA A 54 15.45 4.45 -2.02
CA ALA A 54 16.71 3.98 -2.60
C ALA A 54 17.06 4.64 -3.95
N ASP A 55 16.07 5.15 -4.69
CA ASP A 55 16.27 5.80 -6.00
C ASP A 55 15.49 7.13 -6.08
N PRO A 56 15.96 8.18 -5.39
CA PRO A 56 15.31 9.50 -5.42
C PRO A 56 15.18 10.07 -6.84
N ASP A 57 16.15 9.80 -7.72
CA ASP A 57 16.10 10.18 -9.14
C ASP A 57 14.93 9.53 -9.89
N LYS A 58 14.63 8.26 -9.58
CA LYS A 58 13.52 7.52 -10.21
C LYS A 58 12.17 8.03 -9.71
N VAL A 59 12.08 8.38 -8.44
CA VAL A 59 10.89 9.02 -7.86
C VAL A 59 10.67 10.41 -8.47
N ALA A 60 11.73 11.20 -8.66
CA ALA A 60 11.65 12.52 -9.28
C ALA A 60 11.14 12.45 -10.73
N GLN A 61 11.65 11.52 -11.54
CA GLN A 61 11.20 11.30 -12.93
C GLN A 61 9.73 10.86 -13.01
N MET A 62 9.29 9.97 -12.11
CA MET A 62 7.88 9.55 -12.03
C MET A 62 6.97 10.71 -11.62
N HIS A 63 7.43 11.57 -10.71
CA HIS A 63 6.68 12.76 -10.29
C HIS A 63 6.56 13.80 -11.40
N GLU A 64 7.65 14.06 -12.15
CA GLU A 64 7.64 14.93 -13.32
C GLU A 64 6.68 14.41 -14.41
N THR A 65 6.70 13.10 -14.65
CA THR A 65 5.78 12.45 -15.60
C THR A 65 4.32 12.59 -15.17
N ALA A 66 4.02 12.41 -13.87
CA ALA A 66 2.67 12.59 -13.34
C ALA A 66 2.18 14.05 -13.42
N LEU A 67 3.07 15.03 -13.22
CA LEU A 67 2.75 16.45 -13.40
C LEU A 67 2.49 16.78 -14.87
N SER A 68 3.32 16.27 -15.79
CA SER A 68 3.15 16.45 -17.23
C SER A 68 1.82 15.83 -17.71
N ALA A 69 1.45 14.65 -17.21
CA ALA A 69 0.17 14.01 -17.50
C ALA A 69 -1.04 14.77 -16.93
N ARG A 70 -0.87 15.57 -15.87
CA ARG A 70 -1.92 16.46 -15.34
C ARG A 70 -2.07 17.75 -16.15
N SER A 71 -1.00 18.21 -16.80
CA SER A 71 -0.97 19.46 -17.56
C SER A 71 -1.48 19.33 -18.99
N THR A 72 -1.69 18.10 -19.47
CA THR A 72 -2.23 17.83 -20.81
C THR A 72 -3.50 17.00 -20.65
N ASP A 73 -4.62 17.53 -21.16
CA ASP A 73 -5.99 17.01 -21.16
C ASP A 73 -6.94 17.55 -20.06
N ASP A 74 -7.46 18.75 -20.35
CA ASP A 74 -8.90 19.06 -20.48
C ASP A 74 -9.92 18.53 -19.45
N GLU A 75 -10.57 19.50 -18.76
CA GLU A 75 -11.94 19.50 -18.22
C GLU A 75 -12.55 18.19 -17.65
N ALA A 76 -12.49 18.03 -16.32
CA ALA A 76 -13.66 17.73 -15.47
C ALA A 76 -13.28 17.78 -13.98
N PRO A 77 -13.96 18.56 -13.12
CA PRO A 77 -13.67 18.59 -11.69
C PRO A 77 -14.15 17.30 -11.01
N VAL A 78 -13.23 16.36 -10.74
CA VAL A 78 -13.50 15.24 -9.82
C VAL A 78 -13.67 15.81 -8.41
N SER A 79 -14.92 16.07 -8.07
CA SER A 79 -15.38 16.36 -6.72
C SER A 79 -15.13 15.14 -5.83
N THR A 80 -13.98 15.05 -5.16
CA THR A 80 -13.80 14.11 -4.06
C THR A 80 -14.53 14.65 -2.83
N LYS A 81 -15.82 14.34 -2.76
CA LYS A 81 -16.67 14.56 -1.59
C LYS A 81 -16.07 13.81 -0.41
N VAL A 82 -15.47 14.57 0.53
CA VAL A 82 -15.08 14.08 1.85
C VAL A 82 -16.36 13.74 2.61
N GLU A 83 -16.80 12.49 2.52
CA GLU A 83 -17.99 12.02 3.22
C GLU A 83 -17.66 11.86 4.72
N LYS A 84 -18.04 12.88 5.49
CA LYS A 84 -17.98 12.95 6.94
C LYS A 84 -18.56 11.67 7.55
N ARG A 85 -17.74 10.96 8.35
CA ARG A 85 -18.18 9.88 9.22
C ARG A 85 -19.24 10.39 10.20
N SER A 86 -20.50 10.15 9.89
CA SER A 86 -21.63 10.30 10.80
C SER A 86 -21.45 9.40 12.01
N GLN A 87 -21.18 10.02 13.16
CA GLN A 87 -21.21 9.37 14.46
C GLN A 87 -22.62 8.81 14.71
N LYS A 88 -22.72 7.48 14.74
CA LYS A 88 -23.95 6.76 15.10
C LYS A 88 -24.28 7.03 16.57
N LYS A 89 -25.46 7.60 16.81
CA LYS A 89 -26.14 7.61 18.12
C LYS A 89 -26.40 6.17 18.61
N PRO A 90 -26.32 5.89 19.91
CA PRO A 90 -27.19 4.91 20.54
C PRO A 90 -28.42 5.59 21.16
N LYS A 91 -29.59 4.99 20.94
CA LYS A 91 -30.90 5.34 21.48
C LYS A 91 -31.15 4.65 22.83
N ALA A 92 -32.08 5.26 23.58
CA ALA A 92 -32.95 4.71 24.64
C ALA A 92 -32.26 4.52 26.01
N ALA A 93 -32.92 4.69 27.16
CA ALA A 93 -34.35 4.61 27.46
C ALA A 93 -34.68 5.29 28.80
N ARG A 94 -35.99 5.55 28.98
CA ARG A 94 -36.75 5.73 30.24
C ARG A 94 -36.82 7.12 30.88
#